data_AF-A0A661ICQ4-F1
#
_entry.id   AF-A0A661ICQ4-F1
#
_cell.length_a   1.000
_cell.length_b   1.000
_cell.length_c   1.000
_cell.angle_alpha   90.00
_cell.angle_beta   90.00
_cell.angle_gamma   90.00
#
_symmetry.space_group_name_H-M   'P 1'
#
loop_
_entity.id
_entity.type
_entity.pdbx_description
1 polymer ?
#
loop_
_entity_poly.entity_id
_entity_poly.type
_entity_poly.pdbx_seq_one_letter_code
_entity_poly.pdbx_strand_id
1 'polypeptide(L)'
;MDVEIIYSLVGIVIFIIIVIVTLHSDGATEIQTKEEKQYAIIDTYKKQLREALEPLANDKEARVIKKKELLLIFNNELSTNIFFDQTELRAIMSDLSQNY
;
A
#
# COMPACT_ATOMS: atom_id res chain seq x y z
N MET A 1 47.71 -28.64 -2.68
CA MET A 1 47.54 -28.02 -4.00
C MET A 1 46.13 -28.21 -4.56
N ASP A 2 45.67 -29.43 -4.89
CA ASP A 2 44.34 -29.60 -5.52
C ASP A 2 43.17 -29.17 -4.62
N VAL A 3 43.22 -29.54 -3.33
CA VAL A 3 42.18 -29.16 -2.36
C VAL A 3 42.12 -27.64 -2.11
N GLU A 4 43.28 -26.97 -2.09
CA GLU A 4 43.36 -25.51 -1.91
C GLU A 4 42.79 -24.79 -3.12
N ILE A 5 43.12 -25.28 -4.32
CA ILE A 5 42.56 -24.75 -5.58
C ILE A 5 41.04 -24.93 -5.61
N ILE A 6 40.52 -26.08 -5.16
CA ILE A 6 39.08 -26.35 -5.05
C ILE A 6 38.42 -25.37 -4.08
N TYR A 7 38.98 -25.14 -2.88
CA TYR A 7 38.43 -24.19 -1.92
C TYR A 7 38.48 -22.74 -2.44
N SER A 8 39.55 -22.36 -3.14
CA SER A 8 39.62 -21.04 -3.79
C SER A 8 38.57 -20.87 -4.88
N LEU A 9 38.32 -21.89 -5.69
CA LEU A 9 37.28 -21.87 -6.72
C LEU A 9 35.88 -21.73 -6.12
N VAL A 10 35.60 -22.49 -5.06
CA VAL A 10 34.32 -22.38 -4.32
C VAL A 10 34.16 -21.00 -3.71
N GLY A 11 35.22 -20.43 -3.14
CA GLY A 11 35.21 -19.06 -2.59
C GLY A 11 34.88 -18.00 -3.63
N ILE A 12 35.43 -18.11 -4.84
CA ILE A 12 35.15 -17.18 -5.95
C ILE A 12 33.68 -17.28 -6.38
N VAL A 13 33.13 -18.50 -6.48
CA VAL A 13 31.72 -18.70 -6.84
C VAL A 13 30.79 -18.09 -5.78
N ILE A 14 31.08 -18.29 -4.49
CA ILE A 14 30.31 -17.69 -3.39
C ILE A 14 30.41 -16.16 -3.44
N PHE A 15 31.60 -15.60 -3.67
CA PHE A 15 31.80 -14.16 -3.78
C PHE A 15 31.00 -13.55 -4.95
N ILE A 16 31.00 -14.21 -6.11
CA ILE A 16 30.19 -13.79 -7.26
C ILE A 16 28.69 -13.83 -6.93
N ILE A 17 28.22 -14.86 -6.24
CA ILE A 17 26.81 -14.95 -5.79
C ILE A 17 26.49 -13.79 -4.84
N ILE A 18 27.34 -13.49 -3.86
CA ILE A 18 27.15 -12.36 -2.94
C ILE A 18 27.09 -11.06 -3.72
N VAL A 19 28.04 -10.82 -4.63
CA VAL A 19 28.10 -9.61 -5.46
C VAL A 19 26.83 -9.47 -6.32
N ILE A 20 26.37 -10.54 -6.96
CA ILE A 20 25.12 -10.55 -7.73
C ILE A 20 23.94 -10.24 -6.80
N VAL A 21 23.81 -10.89 -5.64
CA VAL A 21 22.72 -10.62 -4.68
C VAL A 21 22.75 -9.18 -4.16
N THR A 22 23.92 -8.62 -3.91
CA THR A 22 24.07 -7.24 -3.41
C THR A 22 23.91 -6.17 -4.48
N LEU A 23 24.27 -6.45 -5.74
CA LEU A 23 24.12 -5.51 -6.86
C LEU A 23 22.76 -5.63 -7.54
N HIS A 24 22.13 -6.81 -7.51
CA HIS A 24 20.77 -7.04 -8.00
C HIS A 24 19.71 -6.64 -6.98
N SER A 25 20.08 -5.96 -5.89
CA SER A 25 19.17 -5.09 -5.16
C SER A 25 18.90 -3.80 -5.96
N ASP A 26 18.48 -3.95 -7.22
CA ASP A 26 17.85 -2.92 -8.06
C ASP A 26 16.40 -2.69 -7.62
N GLY A 27 16.18 -2.72 -6.31
CA GLY A 27 15.08 -2.02 -5.70
C GLY A 27 15.72 -0.80 -5.08
N ALA A 28 15.96 0.24 -5.86
CA ALA A 28 15.87 1.57 -5.30
C ALA A 28 14.53 1.58 -4.58
N THR A 29 14.57 1.39 -3.25
CA THR A 29 13.47 1.77 -2.40
C THR A 29 13.43 3.27 -2.59
N GLU A 30 12.72 3.72 -3.62
CA GLU A 30 12.08 5.01 -3.60
C GLU A 30 11.34 4.97 -2.28
N ILE A 31 11.94 5.63 -1.27
CA ILE A 31 11.37 5.71 0.05
C ILE A 31 10.10 6.51 -0.19
N GLN A 32 9.02 5.78 -0.48
CA GLN A 32 7.76 6.41 -0.83
C GLN A 32 7.45 7.34 0.33
N THR A 33 7.29 8.61 0.00
CA THR A 33 7.04 9.62 1.02
C THR A 33 5.75 9.25 1.75
N LYS A 34 5.60 9.72 2.99
CA LYS A 34 4.35 9.55 3.74
C LYS A 34 3.14 9.93 2.87
N GLU A 35 3.28 10.99 2.08
CA GLU A 35 2.25 11.51 1.17
C GLU A 35 1.91 10.53 0.04
N GLU A 36 2.90 9.90 -0.59
CA GLU A 36 2.67 8.88 -1.64
C GLU A 36 1.96 7.64 -1.07
N LYS A 37 2.34 7.21 0.13
CA LYS A 37 1.66 6.12 0.84
C LYS A 37 0.22 6.49 1.18
N GLN A 38 -0.01 7.70 1.70
CA GLN A 38 -1.35 8.20 2.00
C GLN A 38 -2.21 8.24 0.74
N TYR A 39 -1.68 8.77 -0.37
CA TYR A 39 -2.40 8.85 -1.64
C TYR A 39 -2.82 7.48 -2.15
N ALA A 40 -1.89 6.51 -2.18
CA ALA A 40 -2.19 5.15 -2.63
C ALA A 40 -3.26 4.46 -1.76
N ILE A 41 -3.21 4.69 -0.45
CA ILE A 41 -4.21 4.16 0.49
C ILE A 41 -5.57 4.81 0.24
N ILE A 42 -5.64 6.13 0.10
CA ILE A 42 -6.90 6.85 -0.16
C ILE A 42 -7.50 6.44 -1.51
N ASP A 43 -6.69 6.31 -2.56
CA ASP A 43 -7.15 5.91 -3.89
C ASP A 43 -7.80 4.52 -3.87
N THR A 44 -7.24 3.61 -3.07
CA THR A 44 -7.82 2.27 -2.87
C THR A 44 -9.21 2.36 -2.25
N TYR A 45 -9.41 3.15 -1.20
CA TYR A 45 -10.73 3.33 -0.58
C TYR A 45 -11.73 4.02 -1.51
N LYS A 46 -11.28 5.02 -2.28
CA LYS A 46 -12.08 5.67 -3.32
C LYS A 46 -12.59 4.68 -4.37
N LYS A 47 -11.70 3.79 -4.83
CA LYS A 47 -12.04 2.72 -5.76
C LYS A 47 -13.06 1.75 -5.17
N GLN A 48 -12.82 1.25 -3.95
CA GLN A 48 -13.74 0.34 -3.27
C GLN A 48 -15.13 0.96 -3.08
N LEU A 49 -15.19 2.23 -2.69
CA LEU A 49 -16.46 2.92 -2.48
C LEU A 49 -17.22 3.07 -3.80
N ARG A 50 -16.54 3.42 -4.90
CA ARG A 50 -17.16 3.48 -6.23
C ARG A 50 -17.70 2.12 -6.65
N GLU A 51 -16.88 1.07 -6.57
CA GLU A 51 -17.26 -0.29 -6.98
C GLU A 51 -18.42 -0.84 -6.15
N ALA A 52 -18.49 -0.50 -4.86
CA ALA A 52 -19.57 -0.94 -3.99
C ALA A 52 -20.88 -0.16 -4.19
N LEU A 53 -20.81 1.10 -4.63
CA LEU A 53 -21.99 1.96 -4.82
C LEU A 53 -22.52 1.95 -6.26
N GLU A 54 -21.69 1.61 -7.26
CA GLU A 54 -22.07 1.53 -8.67
C GLU A 54 -23.28 0.60 -8.92
N PRO A 55 -23.36 -0.61 -8.34
CA PRO A 55 -24.53 -1.48 -8.50
C PRO A 55 -25.81 -0.90 -7.89
N LEU A 56 -25.67 0.06 -6.97
CA LEU A 56 -26.77 0.70 -6.23
C LEU A 56 -27.15 2.06 -6.83
N ALA A 57 -26.71 2.39 -8.04
CA ALA A 57 -26.97 3.69 -8.66
C ALA A 57 -28.46 4.07 -8.73
N ASN A 58 -29.34 3.08 -8.87
CA ASN A 58 -30.79 3.25 -8.99
C ASN A 58 -31.54 3.14 -7.64
N ASP A 59 -30.88 2.69 -6.58
CA ASP A 59 -31.46 2.56 -5.23
C ASP A 59 -30.78 3.52 -4.27
N LYS A 60 -31.36 4.71 -4.16
CA LYS A 60 -30.80 5.80 -3.35
C LYS A 60 -30.73 5.45 -1.87
N GLU A 61 -31.68 4.69 -1.34
CA GLU A 61 -31.72 4.34 0.07
C GLU A 61 -30.66 3.30 0.40
N ALA A 62 -30.60 2.22 -0.38
CA ALA A 62 -29.57 1.19 -0.24
C ALA A 62 -28.16 1.78 -0.44
N ARG A 63 -27.99 2.70 -1.41
CA ARG A 63 -26.72 3.40 -1.66
C ARG A 63 -26.27 4.22 -0.46
N VAL A 64 -27.17 4.98 0.18
CA VAL A 64 -26.83 5.80 1.36
C VAL A 64 -26.45 4.92 2.55
N ILE A 65 -27.22 3.85 2.81
CA ILE A 65 -26.92 2.91 3.89
C ILE A 65 -25.54 2.27 3.66
N LYS A 66 -25.31 1.73 2.45
CA LYS A 66 -24.05 1.06 2.11
C LYS A 66 -22.86 2.00 2.20
N LYS A 67 -23.00 3.24 1.72
CA LYS A 67 -21.97 4.28 1.83
C LYS A 67 -21.63 4.56 3.29
N LYS A 68 -22.64 4.73 4.15
CA LYS A 68 -22.42 4.99 5.59
C LYS A 68 -21.67 3.86 6.27
N GLU A 69 -22.03 2.61 5.98
CA GLU A 69 -21.34 1.42 6.51
C GLU A 69 -19.86 1.40 6.09
N LEU A 70 -19.58 1.61 4.80
CA LEU A 70 -18.20 1.63 4.28
C LEU A 70 -17.37 2.75 4.89
N LEU A 71 -17.93 3.96 5.02
CA LEU A 71 -17.24 5.08 5.65
C LEU A 71 -16.92 4.80 7.13
N LEU A 72 -17.78 4.09 7.86
CA LEU A 72 -17.50 3.69 9.23
C LEU A 72 -16.31 2.72 9.31
N ILE A 73 -16.29 1.73 8.41
CA ILE A 73 -15.20 0.75 8.30
C ILE A 73 -13.89 1.45 7.96
N PHE A 74 -13.89 2.31 6.93
CA PHE A 74 -12.70 3.03 6.49
C PHE A 74 -12.16 3.95 7.56
N ASN A 75 -13.03 4.65 8.30
CA ASN A 75 -12.61 5.48 9.41
C ASN A 75 -11.91 4.66 10.50
N ASN A 76 -12.45 3.49 10.84
CA ASN A 76 -11.84 2.60 11.83
C ASN A 76 -10.46 2.11 11.35
N GLU A 77 -10.35 1.63 10.11
CA GLU A 77 -9.10 1.13 9.53
C GLU A 77 -8.04 2.23 9.42
N LEU A 78 -8.40 3.38 8.85
CA LEU A 78 -7.49 4.52 8.70
C LEU A 78 -7.07 5.11 10.06
N SER A 79 -7.92 5.08 11.08
CA SER A 79 -7.56 5.57 12.43
C SER A 79 -6.44 4.76 13.10
N THR A 80 -6.26 3.51 12.68
CA THR A 80 -5.19 2.61 13.16
C THR A 80 -3.94 2.66 12.30
N ASN A 81 -3.97 3.41 11.20
CA ASN A 81 -2.89 3.44 10.23
C ASN A 81 -1.87 4.54 10.60
N ILE A 82 -0.60 4.15 10.73
CA ILE A 82 0.50 5.03 11.14
C ILE A 82 0.76 6.20 10.18
N PHE A 83 0.25 6.13 8.96
CA PHE A 83 0.41 7.17 7.94
C PHE A 83 -0.63 8.28 8.06
N PHE A 84 -1.60 8.20 8.96
CA PHE A 84 -2.64 9.23 9.09
C PHE A 84 -2.73 9.77 10.50
N ASP A 85 -2.71 11.08 10.63
CA ASP A 85 -3.10 11.76 11.85
C ASP A 85 -4.62 12.01 11.91
N GLN A 86 -5.11 12.40 13.09
CA GLN A 86 -6.54 12.65 13.32
C GLN A 86 -7.12 13.81 12.50
N THR A 87 -6.30 14.79 12.11
CA THR A 87 -6.72 15.93 11.30
C THR A 87 -6.83 15.53 9.84
N GLU A 88 -5.82 14.83 9.32
CA GLU A 88 -5.78 14.23 7.99
C GLU A 88 -6.97 13.27 7.80
N LEU A 89 -7.23 12.41 8.79
CA LEU A 89 -8.36 11.48 8.76
C LEU A 89 -9.70 12.21 8.63
N ARG A 90 -9.92 13.27 9.41
CA ARG A 90 -11.17 14.06 9.33
C ARG A 90 -11.37 14.68 7.95
N ALA A 91 -10.29 15.21 7.36
CA ALA A 91 -10.34 15.77 6.01
C ALA A 91 -10.70 14.71 4.96
N ILE A 92 -10.07 13.53 5.04
CA ILE A 92 -10.34 12.40 4.13
C ILE A 92 -11.78 11.89 4.29
N MET A 93 -12.25 11.69 5.51
CA MET A 93 -13.62 11.22 5.74
C MET A 93 -14.66 12.23 5.26
N SER A 94 -14.37 13.53 5.38
CA SER A 94 -15.22 14.58 4.81
C SER A 94 -15.24 14.51 3.27
N ASP A 95 -14.08 14.36 2.63
CA ASP A 95 -13.95 14.22 1.17
C ASP A 95 -14.75 13.01 0.65
N LEU A 96 -14.55 11.83 1.24
CA LEU A 96 -15.25 10.60 0.87
C LEU A 96 -16.76 10.69 1.11
N SER A 97 -17.20 11.46 2.11
CA SER A 97 -18.62 11.69 2.39
C SER A 97 -19.27 12.65 1.41
N GLN A 98 -18.54 13.61 0.84
CA GLN A 98 -19.14 14.61 -0.07
C GLN A 98 -19.09 14.17 -1.53
N ASN A 99 -18.05 13.45 -1.95
CA ASN A 99 -17.74 13.22 -3.36
C ASN A 99 -18.25 11.89 -3.95
N TYR A 100 -18.99 11.07 -3.19
CA TYR A 100 -19.49 9.76 -3.63
C TYR A 100 -20.93 9.49 -3.19
#